data_AF-A0A7Z9PTQ3-F1
#
_entry.id   AF-A0A7Z9PTQ3-F1
#
_cell.length_a   1.000
_cell.length_b   1.000
_cell.length_c   1.000
_cell.angle_alpha   90.00
_cell.angle_beta   90.00
_cell.angle_gamma   90.00
#
_symmetry.space_group_name_H-M   'P 1'
#
loop_
_entity.id
_entity.type
_entity.pdbx_description
1 polymer ?
#
loop_
_entity_poly.entity_id
_entity_poly.type
_entity_poly.pdbx_seq_one_letter_code
_entity_poly.pdbx_strand_id
1 'polypeptide(L)'
;MSTHGRIATLIGFLTLFLVSSGLAGTGEIRDRKCPVCEESLSVTVLFSSNNAGGADPDLMRRAGGAFPLIVEPILCSKCHFATWSVSSLDEPVPEKLKTALLAQESPFVVPEFVPIVPSGPLRGPYTEGLDSKQTSPAWVRYDLLAQQLSFTGESAWLRYQAAHNAAWAVRLRENPLQEFLFDMTREQFNEALKGIDIKKERDNPAADQIDAARKILKNDALTKDQAVVAGFLLRTHGELTDLEEAWPRIVKAIGEEHLTSKVQKSIALERVYLGKALACVEELLLDPPEQVQPGVLHYLKGEFHRRLNQPAEAREAYAKALEGELPDWLKDWAKGQPELLSVVKPGPPE
;
A
#
# COMPACT_ATOMS: atom_id res chain seq x y z
N MET A 1 -13.81 24.34 29.40
CA MET A 1 -14.11 22.95 28.95
C MET A 1 -13.18 22.01 29.69
N SER A 2 -13.73 21.03 30.41
CA SER A 2 -12.92 20.08 31.19
C SER A 2 -12.04 19.23 30.27
N THR A 3 -10.88 18.81 30.78
CA THR A 3 -9.93 17.91 30.09
C THR A 3 -10.61 16.62 29.62
N HIS A 4 -11.64 16.18 30.34
CA HIS A 4 -12.45 15.01 30.02
C HIS A 4 -13.40 15.25 28.85
N GLY A 5 -13.91 16.48 28.69
CA GLY A 5 -14.72 16.88 27.53
C GLY A 5 -13.91 16.85 26.24
N ARG A 6 -12.64 17.30 26.25
CA ARG A 6 -11.77 17.28 25.07
C ARG A 6 -11.38 15.86 24.63
N ILE A 7 -11.16 14.95 25.58
CA ILE A 7 -10.86 13.54 25.30
C ILE A 7 -12.10 12.81 24.74
N ALA A 8 -13.29 13.07 25.30
CA ALA A 8 -14.52 12.50 24.79
C ALA A 8 -14.88 12.99 23.37
N THR A 9 -14.59 14.26 23.04
CA THR A 9 -14.75 14.79 21.67
C THR A 9 -13.73 14.20 20.71
N LEU A 10 -12.48 13.97 21.15
CA LEU A 10 -11.42 13.33 20.35
C LEU A 10 -11.76 11.86 20.04
N ILE A 11 -12.25 11.12 21.05
CA ILE A 11 -12.71 9.74 20.91
C ILE A 11 -13.96 9.69 20.03
N GLY A 12 -14.90 10.61 20.19
CA GLY A 12 -16.11 10.71 19.36
C GLY A 12 -15.80 10.98 17.88
N PHE A 13 -14.87 11.89 17.58
CA PHE A 13 -14.45 12.18 16.19
C PHE A 13 -13.61 11.05 15.58
N LEU A 14 -12.71 10.40 16.34
CA LEU A 14 -12.01 9.21 15.85
C LEU A 14 -12.98 8.05 15.61
N THR A 15 -14.03 7.91 16.42
CA THR A 15 -15.04 6.87 16.25
C THR A 15 -15.91 7.16 15.02
N LEU A 16 -16.25 8.42 14.72
CA LEU A 16 -16.88 8.77 13.45
C LEU A 16 -15.97 8.54 12.24
N PHE A 17 -14.67 8.83 12.35
CA PHE A 17 -13.71 8.54 11.28
C PHE A 17 -13.56 7.03 11.04
N LEU A 18 -13.41 6.25 12.11
CA LEU A 18 -13.23 4.79 12.04
C LEU A 18 -14.51 4.03 11.64
N VAL A 19 -15.69 4.52 12.03
CA VAL A 19 -16.99 3.97 11.59
C VAL A 19 -17.31 4.44 10.17
N SER A 20 -16.85 5.62 9.74
CA SER A 20 -16.98 6.03 8.33
C SER A 20 -16.09 5.21 7.39
N SER A 21 -14.94 4.71 7.85
CA SER A 21 -14.16 3.70 7.11
C SER A 21 -14.83 2.31 7.08
N GLY A 22 -15.82 2.06 7.93
CA GLY A 22 -16.65 0.83 7.94
C GLY A 22 -17.93 0.91 7.10
N LEU A 23 -18.16 2.02 6.38
CA LEU A 23 -19.24 2.18 5.40
C LEU A 23 -18.66 2.54 4.02
N ALA A 24 -17.57 1.86 3.63
CA ALA A 24 -16.76 2.25 2.49
C ALA A 24 -16.95 1.30 1.29
N GLY A 25 -18.13 1.36 0.65
CA GLY A 25 -18.40 0.58 -0.56
C GLY A 25 -19.79 -0.04 -0.59
N THR A 26 -20.73 0.51 -1.36
CA THR A 26 -21.87 -0.30 -1.81
C THR A 26 -21.45 -1.03 -3.08
N GLY A 27 -21.52 -2.34 -3.10
CA GLY A 27 -21.22 -3.14 -4.28
C GLY A 27 -22.07 -4.39 -4.35
N GLU A 28 -22.10 -5.02 -5.52
CA GLU A 28 -22.74 -6.31 -5.69
C GLU A 28 -21.82 -7.30 -6.39
N ILE A 29 -22.01 -8.57 -6.08
CA ILE A 29 -21.36 -9.66 -6.81
C ILE A 29 -22.17 -9.93 -8.07
N ARG A 30 -21.52 -9.84 -9.23
CA ARG A 30 -22.10 -10.22 -10.51
C ARG A 30 -21.32 -11.38 -11.11
N ASP A 31 -22.01 -12.27 -11.78
CA ASP A 31 -21.34 -13.24 -12.64
C ASP A 31 -21.10 -12.64 -14.03
N ARG A 32 -19.91 -12.88 -14.55
CA ARG A 32 -19.45 -12.43 -15.87
C ARG A 32 -18.71 -13.55 -16.58
N LYS A 33 -18.53 -13.42 -17.89
CA LYS A 33 -17.76 -14.37 -18.70
C LYS A 33 -16.38 -13.80 -18.97
N CYS A 34 -15.36 -14.64 -18.85
CA CYS A 34 -14.02 -14.27 -19.29
C CYS A 34 -14.04 -14.09 -20.82
N PRO A 35 -13.66 -12.93 -21.38
CA PRO A 35 -13.69 -12.70 -22.83
C PRO A 35 -12.65 -13.53 -23.62
N VAL A 36 -11.69 -14.15 -22.91
CA VAL A 36 -10.65 -15.02 -23.47
C VAL A 36 -11.09 -16.49 -23.58
N CYS A 37 -11.62 -17.06 -22.50
CA CYS A 37 -11.87 -18.51 -22.38
C CYS A 37 -13.29 -18.89 -21.91
N GLU A 38 -14.20 -17.92 -21.80
CA GLU A 38 -15.62 -18.08 -21.44
C GLU A 38 -15.90 -18.69 -20.05
N GLU A 39 -14.86 -18.79 -19.22
CA GLU A 39 -15.00 -19.19 -17.82
C GLU A 39 -15.92 -18.22 -17.07
N SER A 40 -16.77 -18.75 -16.19
CA SER A 40 -17.62 -17.91 -15.34
C SER A 40 -16.79 -17.29 -14.22
N LEU A 41 -16.82 -15.96 -14.13
CA LEU A 41 -16.12 -15.17 -13.13
C LEU A 41 -17.15 -14.54 -12.19
N SER A 42 -16.95 -14.72 -10.88
CA SER A 42 -17.70 -13.97 -9.87
C SER A 42 -16.94 -12.68 -9.57
N VAL A 43 -17.47 -11.55 -10.02
CA VAL A 43 -16.83 -10.24 -9.94
C VAL A 43 -17.57 -9.34 -8.99
N THR A 44 -16.80 -8.57 -8.24
CA THR A 44 -17.32 -7.55 -7.34
C THR A 44 -17.43 -6.24 -8.11
N VAL A 45 -18.62 -5.62 -8.11
CA VAL A 45 -18.88 -4.33 -8.75
C VAL A 45 -19.08 -3.29 -7.66
N LEU A 46 -18.20 -2.29 -7.60
CA LEU A 46 -18.33 -1.16 -6.69
C LEU A 46 -19.22 -0.06 -7.30
N PHE A 47 -20.30 0.30 -6.62
CA PHE A 47 -21.22 1.38 -7.06
C PHE A 47 -20.88 2.75 -6.46
N SER A 48 -20.37 2.77 -5.23
CA SER A 48 -20.02 3.99 -4.53
C SER A 48 -18.98 3.67 -3.47
N SER A 49 -17.85 4.38 -3.49
CA SER A 49 -16.89 4.44 -2.39
C SER A 49 -17.03 5.81 -1.72
N ASN A 50 -17.04 5.86 -0.39
CA ASN A 50 -16.91 7.15 0.27
C ASN A 50 -15.45 7.63 0.10
N ASN A 51 -15.25 8.73 -0.62
CA ASN A 51 -13.93 9.34 -0.78
C ASN A 51 -13.54 10.18 0.46
N ALA A 52 -13.90 9.72 1.66
CA ALA A 52 -13.63 10.45 2.90
C ALA A 52 -12.14 10.30 3.25
N GLY A 53 -11.27 11.14 2.68
CA GLY A 53 -9.84 11.07 2.97
C GLY A 53 -8.92 11.97 2.18
N GLY A 54 -7.87 12.47 2.86
CA GLY A 54 -6.78 13.25 2.26
C GLY A 54 -5.80 12.39 1.46
N ALA A 55 -4.88 13.05 0.75
CA ALA A 55 -3.82 12.40 -0.02
C ALA A 55 -2.74 11.83 0.91
N ASP A 56 -2.40 10.56 0.72
CA ASP A 56 -1.20 9.91 1.26
C ASP A 56 0.05 10.48 0.55
N PRO A 57 1.24 10.59 1.19
CA PRO A 57 2.54 10.84 0.56
C PRO A 57 2.74 10.16 -0.79
N ASP A 58 2.22 8.94 -0.97
CA ASP A 58 2.39 8.16 -2.19
C ASP A 58 1.45 8.60 -3.36
N LEU A 59 0.82 9.77 -3.25
CA LEU A 59 -0.02 10.41 -4.29
C LEU A 59 -1.17 9.54 -4.82
N MET A 60 -1.84 8.85 -3.89
CA MET A 60 -3.04 8.06 -4.17
C MET A 60 -4.10 8.85 -4.93
N ARG A 61 -4.63 8.26 -6.01
CA ARG A 61 -5.80 8.80 -6.73
C ARG A 61 -7.07 8.79 -5.86
N ARG A 62 -7.13 7.98 -4.79
CA ARG A 62 -8.25 7.81 -3.83
C ARG A 62 -7.77 7.24 -2.48
N ALA A 63 -7.40 8.09 -1.54
CA ALA A 63 -7.12 7.68 -0.16
C ALA A 63 -8.27 8.07 0.76
N GLY A 64 -8.66 7.16 1.66
CA GLY A 64 -9.72 7.34 2.65
C GLY A 64 -9.13 7.52 4.06
N GLY A 65 -8.55 8.68 4.36
CA GLY A 65 -7.97 8.98 5.66
C GLY A 65 -6.53 8.53 5.71
N ALA A 66 -6.23 7.53 6.55
CA ALA A 66 -4.87 6.98 6.69
C ALA A 66 -4.58 5.77 5.79
N PHE A 67 -5.58 5.27 5.06
CA PHE A 67 -5.45 4.04 4.28
C PHE A 67 -5.90 4.22 2.83
N PRO A 68 -5.22 3.58 1.87
CA PRO A 68 -5.58 3.64 0.45
C PRO A 68 -6.82 2.79 0.15
N LEU A 69 -7.65 3.24 -0.79
CA LEU A 69 -8.70 2.39 -1.37
C LEU A 69 -8.09 1.56 -2.50
N ILE A 70 -7.84 0.28 -2.26
CA ILE A 70 -7.31 -0.66 -3.27
C ILE A 70 -8.47 -1.23 -4.10
N VAL A 71 -8.47 -0.93 -5.41
CA VAL A 71 -9.40 -1.54 -6.38
C VAL A 71 -8.71 -2.72 -7.05
N GLU A 72 -9.01 -3.93 -6.59
CA GLU A 72 -8.34 -5.16 -7.02
C GLU A 72 -8.72 -5.55 -8.46
N PRO A 73 -7.76 -5.95 -9.32
CA PRO A 73 -8.06 -6.34 -10.70
C PRO A 73 -8.83 -7.64 -10.74
N ILE A 74 -9.76 -7.78 -11.68
CA ILE A 74 -10.43 -9.05 -11.96
C ILE A 74 -9.43 -10.00 -12.62
N LEU A 75 -9.28 -11.22 -12.11
CA LEU A 75 -8.45 -12.27 -12.70
C LEU A 75 -9.31 -13.47 -13.08
N CYS A 76 -9.06 -14.05 -14.25
CA CYS A 76 -9.55 -15.38 -14.61
C CYS A 76 -8.54 -16.44 -14.14
N SER A 77 -8.93 -17.31 -13.21
CA SER A 77 -8.05 -18.37 -12.68
C SER A 77 -7.69 -19.45 -13.71
N LYS A 78 -8.39 -19.54 -14.84
CA LYS A 78 -8.17 -20.55 -15.88
C LYS A 78 -7.15 -20.13 -16.94
N CYS A 79 -7.25 -18.90 -17.44
CA CYS A 79 -6.39 -18.40 -18.51
C CYS A 79 -5.50 -17.22 -18.07
N HIS A 80 -5.60 -16.80 -16.80
CA HIS A 80 -4.85 -15.69 -16.22
C HIS A 80 -5.09 -14.31 -16.85
N PHE A 81 -6.14 -14.14 -17.66
CA PHE A 81 -6.59 -12.82 -18.11
C PHE A 81 -6.89 -11.93 -16.91
N ALA A 82 -6.28 -10.74 -16.87
CA ALA A 82 -6.41 -9.79 -15.78
C ALA A 82 -6.89 -8.42 -16.31
N THR A 83 -7.80 -7.77 -15.60
CA THR A 83 -8.30 -6.45 -15.99
C THR A 83 -8.78 -5.60 -14.82
N TRP A 84 -8.73 -4.28 -14.97
CA TRP A 84 -9.13 -3.31 -13.95
C TRP A 84 -10.62 -3.22 -13.70
N SER A 85 -11.44 -3.50 -14.72
CA SER A 85 -12.85 -3.12 -14.69
C SER A 85 -13.76 -4.21 -15.24
N VAL A 86 -14.98 -4.23 -14.72
CA VAL A 86 -16.05 -5.10 -15.21
C VAL A 86 -16.42 -4.76 -16.65
N SER A 87 -16.40 -3.47 -17.02
CA SER A 87 -16.66 -3.04 -18.40
C SER A 87 -15.65 -3.62 -19.39
N SER A 88 -14.39 -3.79 -18.97
CA SER A 88 -13.37 -4.42 -19.82
C SER A 88 -13.59 -5.93 -20.04
N LEU A 89 -14.51 -6.57 -19.31
CA LEU A 89 -14.94 -7.94 -19.61
C LEU A 89 -15.94 -7.99 -20.77
N ASP A 90 -16.63 -6.87 -21.04
CA ASP A 90 -17.60 -6.73 -22.11
C ASP A 90 -16.94 -6.21 -23.42
N GLU A 91 -15.66 -5.84 -23.35
CA GLU A 91 -14.87 -5.33 -24.49
C GLU A 91 -14.07 -6.45 -25.18
N PRO A 92 -13.85 -6.36 -26.51
CA PRO A 92 -12.99 -7.30 -27.21
C PRO A 92 -11.54 -7.25 -26.70
N VAL A 93 -10.99 -8.42 -26.35
CA VAL A 93 -9.56 -8.53 -25.99
C VAL A 93 -8.71 -8.54 -27.27
N PRO A 94 -7.59 -7.79 -27.32
CA PRO A 94 -6.69 -7.83 -28.47
C PRO A 94 -6.27 -9.27 -28.83
N GLU A 95 -6.40 -9.65 -30.11
CA GLU A 95 -6.14 -11.04 -30.56
C GLU A 95 -4.74 -11.55 -30.22
N LYS A 96 -3.74 -10.65 -30.24
CA LYS A 96 -2.37 -10.96 -29.81
C LYS A 96 -2.33 -11.41 -28.35
N LEU A 97 -3.06 -10.72 -27.47
CA LEU A 97 -3.14 -11.04 -26.04
C LEU A 97 -3.94 -12.32 -25.80
N LYS A 98 -5.10 -12.46 -26.47
CA LYS A 98 -5.92 -13.68 -26.41
C LYS A 98 -5.12 -14.92 -26.80
N THR A 99 -4.38 -14.85 -27.90
CA THR A 99 -3.51 -15.94 -28.38
C THR A 99 -2.43 -16.29 -27.35
N ALA A 100 -1.78 -15.29 -26.76
CA ALA A 100 -0.73 -15.51 -25.75
C ALA A 100 -1.26 -16.16 -24.46
N LEU A 101 -2.46 -15.77 -24.01
CA LEU A 101 -3.10 -16.33 -22.79
C LEU A 101 -3.57 -17.77 -22.98
N LEU A 102 -3.92 -18.16 -24.20
CA LEU A 102 -4.38 -19.51 -24.54
C LEU A 102 -3.24 -20.44 -25.01
N ALA A 103 -2.02 -19.91 -25.14
CA ALA A 103 -0.86 -20.70 -25.53
C ALA A 103 -0.50 -21.73 -24.46
N GLN A 104 -0.02 -22.90 -24.89
CA GLN A 104 0.47 -23.95 -23.99
C GLN A 104 1.65 -23.43 -23.14
N GLU A 105 2.52 -22.63 -23.74
CA GLU A 105 3.59 -21.89 -23.08
C GLU A 105 3.21 -20.41 -23.04
N SER A 106 2.42 -20.03 -22.03
CA SER A 106 2.05 -18.63 -21.80
C SER A 106 3.29 -17.79 -21.43
N PRO A 107 3.47 -16.59 -22.01
CA PRO A 107 4.54 -15.68 -21.61
C PRO A 107 4.28 -15.04 -20.24
N PHE A 108 3.08 -15.21 -19.68
CA PHE A 108 2.69 -14.67 -18.38
C PHE A 108 3.05 -15.65 -17.26
N VAL A 109 3.97 -15.21 -16.39
CA VAL A 109 4.44 -16.01 -15.27
C VAL A 109 3.54 -15.73 -14.08
N VAL A 110 2.82 -16.74 -13.60
CA VAL A 110 2.07 -16.65 -12.35
C VAL A 110 3.07 -16.78 -11.19
N PRO A 111 3.24 -15.74 -10.36
CA PRO A 111 4.11 -15.84 -9.19
C PRO A 111 3.62 -16.94 -8.24
N GLU A 112 4.54 -17.69 -7.64
CA GLU A 112 4.17 -18.61 -6.56
C GLU A 112 3.71 -17.83 -5.32
N PHE A 113 2.59 -18.25 -4.74
CA PHE A 113 2.07 -17.68 -3.50
C PHE A 113 1.41 -18.76 -2.66
N VAL A 114 1.39 -18.54 -1.34
CA VAL A 114 0.57 -19.32 -0.42
C VAL A 114 -0.64 -18.45 -0.07
N PRO A 115 -1.88 -18.90 -0.37
CA PRO A 115 -3.06 -18.15 0.02
C PRO A 115 -3.05 -17.91 1.53
N ILE A 116 -3.11 -16.65 1.96
CA ILE A 116 -3.37 -16.33 3.35
C ILE A 116 -4.89 -16.41 3.54
N VAL A 117 -5.33 -17.31 4.43
CA VAL A 117 -6.73 -17.40 4.85
C VAL A 117 -6.84 -16.68 6.20
N PRO A 118 -7.33 -15.43 6.26
CA PRO A 118 -7.40 -14.71 7.53
C PRO A 118 -8.47 -15.29 8.47
N SER A 119 -8.09 -15.42 9.75
CA SER A 119 -8.94 -15.76 10.89
C SER A 119 -8.83 -14.68 11.97
N GLY A 120 -9.92 -14.30 12.65
CA GLY A 120 -9.88 -13.37 13.81
C GLY A 120 -11.10 -12.43 13.93
N PRO A 121 -11.36 -11.84 15.12
CA PRO A 121 -12.56 -11.07 15.42
C PRO A 121 -12.61 -9.67 14.76
N LEU A 122 -11.46 -9.07 14.44
CA LEU A 122 -11.41 -7.80 13.70
C LEU A 122 -11.39 -7.96 12.17
N ARG A 123 -11.67 -9.17 11.65
CA ARG A 123 -11.85 -9.42 10.21
C ARG A 123 -12.90 -8.49 9.59
N GLY A 124 -14.09 -8.41 10.22
CA GLY A 124 -15.23 -7.64 9.73
C GLY A 124 -14.86 -6.23 9.27
N PRO A 125 -14.36 -5.33 10.13
CA PRO A 125 -14.10 -3.94 9.74
C PRO A 125 -12.91 -3.69 8.79
N TYR A 126 -11.99 -4.66 8.59
CA TYR A 126 -10.84 -4.51 7.67
C TYR A 126 -11.00 -5.31 6.35
N THR A 127 -11.95 -6.23 6.27
CA THR A 127 -12.27 -7.03 5.07
C THR A 127 -13.72 -6.86 4.59
N GLU A 128 -14.61 -6.21 5.34
CA GLU A 128 -15.96 -5.86 4.88
C GLU A 128 -15.90 -4.71 3.88
N GLY A 129 -15.54 -5.10 2.67
CA GLY A 129 -15.48 -4.29 1.47
C GLY A 129 -15.30 -5.22 0.28
N LEU A 130 -16.17 -6.23 0.21
CA LEU A 130 -16.28 -7.23 -0.86
C LEU A 130 -15.14 -8.24 -0.86
N ASP A 131 -15.28 -9.29 -0.03
CA ASP A 131 -14.54 -10.55 -0.17
C ASP A 131 -14.72 -11.05 -1.61
N SER A 132 -13.79 -10.71 -2.50
CA SER A 132 -13.77 -11.28 -3.82
C SER A 132 -13.60 -12.79 -3.64
N LYS A 133 -14.46 -13.61 -4.25
CA LYS A 133 -14.29 -15.07 -4.26
C LYS A 133 -13.00 -15.51 -4.97
N GLN A 134 -12.19 -14.57 -5.45
CA GLN A 134 -10.94 -14.88 -6.11
C GLN A 134 -9.90 -15.28 -5.07
N THR A 135 -9.37 -16.48 -5.23
CA THR A 135 -8.40 -17.10 -4.33
C THR A 135 -6.98 -16.55 -4.51
N SER A 136 -6.71 -15.84 -5.61
CA SER A 136 -5.41 -15.24 -5.88
C SER A 136 -5.25 -13.91 -5.12
N PRO A 137 -4.09 -13.69 -4.46
CA PRO A 137 -3.79 -12.42 -3.79
C PRO A 137 -3.87 -11.22 -4.73
N ALA A 138 -4.26 -10.07 -4.20
CA ALA A 138 -4.39 -8.83 -4.97
C ALA A 138 -3.09 -8.44 -5.72
N TRP A 139 -1.93 -8.63 -5.09
CA TRP A 139 -0.64 -8.31 -5.70
C TRP A 139 -0.32 -9.22 -6.91
N VAL A 140 -0.73 -10.48 -6.89
CA VAL A 140 -0.60 -11.40 -8.04
C VAL A 140 -1.45 -10.92 -9.20
N ARG A 141 -2.67 -10.47 -8.91
CA ARG A 141 -3.62 -9.96 -9.91
C ARG A 141 -3.08 -8.68 -10.56
N TYR A 142 -2.47 -7.79 -9.77
CA TYR A 142 -1.77 -6.62 -10.28
C TYR A 142 -0.52 -6.97 -11.10
N ASP A 143 0.26 -7.96 -10.68
CA ASP A 143 1.45 -8.38 -11.42
C ASP A 143 1.09 -8.95 -12.80
N LEU A 144 0.11 -9.86 -12.86
CA LEU A 144 -0.37 -10.42 -14.12
C LEU A 144 -0.94 -9.34 -15.05
N LEU A 145 -1.62 -8.34 -14.48
CA LEU A 145 -2.08 -7.18 -15.24
C LEU A 145 -0.91 -6.34 -15.78
N ALA A 146 0.12 -6.07 -14.96
CA ALA A 146 1.32 -5.34 -15.39
C ALA A 146 2.06 -6.09 -16.52
N GLN A 147 2.15 -7.42 -16.44
CA GLN A 147 2.74 -8.24 -17.50
C GLN A 147 1.91 -8.15 -18.80
N GLN A 148 0.58 -8.19 -18.71
CA GLN A 148 -0.31 -8.05 -19.86
C GLN A 148 -0.20 -6.67 -20.52
N LEU A 149 -0.21 -5.60 -19.72
CA LEU A 149 -0.01 -4.23 -20.19
C LEU A 149 1.35 -4.06 -20.90
N SER A 150 2.41 -4.66 -20.35
CA SER A 150 3.74 -4.65 -20.98
C SER A 150 3.74 -5.40 -22.32
N PHE A 151 3.08 -6.55 -22.38
CA PHE A 151 3.00 -7.38 -23.58
C PHE A 151 2.21 -6.71 -24.72
N THR A 152 1.16 -5.96 -24.38
CA THR A 152 0.34 -5.20 -25.34
C THR A 152 0.95 -3.84 -25.70
N GLY A 153 2.04 -3.42 -25.06
CA GLY A 153 2.70 -2.15 -25.34
C GLY A 153 1.93 -0.94 -24.80
N GLU A 154 1.20 -1.12 -23.70
CA GLU A 154 0.44 -0.05 -23.04
C GLU A 154 1.37 0.95 -22.35
N SER A 155 0.83 2.14 -22.11
CA SER A 155 1.59 3.27 -21.55
C SER A 155 2.31 2.91 -20.24
N ALA A 156 3.48 3.53 -20.04
CA ALA A 156 4.22 3.44 -18.79
C ALA A 156 3.37 3.85 -17.57
N TRP A 157 2.38 4.73 -17.76
CA TRP A 157 1.44 5.15 -16.73
C TRP A 157 0.55 4.01 -16.23
N LEU A 158 -0.03 3.21 -17.13
CA LEU A 158 -0.85 2.06 -16.75
C LEU A 158 -0.02 0.97 -16.08
N ARG A 159 1.20 0.73 -16.58
CA ARG A 159 2.15 -0.21 -15.97
C ARG A 159 2.58 0.24 -14.58
N TYR A 160 2.88 1.54 -14.42
CA TYR A 160 3.17 2.17 -13.14
C TYR A 160 2.04 1.94 -12.14
N GLN A 161 0.79 2.21 -12.53
CA GLN A 161 -0.37 2.01 -11.64
C GLN A 161 -0.51 0.56 -11.19
N ALA A 162 -0.33 -0.40 -12.10
CA ALA A 162 -0.38 -1.82 -11.76
C ALA A 162 0.75 -2.22 -10.80
N ALA A 163 1.99 -1.84 -11.10
CA ALA A 163 3.15 -2.17 -10.25
C ALA A 163 3.08 -1.49 -8.87
N HIS A 164 2.68 -0.22 -8.82
CA HIS A 164 2.55 0.52 -7.56
C HIS A 164 1.43 -0.06 -6.69
N ASN A 165 0.27 -0.38 -7.28
CA ASN A 165 -0.81 -1.03 -6.53
C ASN A 165 -0.44 -2.46 -6.09
N ALA A 166 0.40 -3.18 -6.83
CA ALA A 166 0.96 -4.45 -6.37
C ALA A 166 1.80 -4.27 -5.09
N ALA A 167 2.67 -3.26 -5.05
CA ALA A 167 3.48 -2.94 -3.87
C ALA A 167 2.60 -2.68 -2.63
N TRP A 168 1.52 -1.91 -2.79
CA TRP A 168 0.57 -1.68 -1.69
C TRP A 168 -0.26 -2.90 -1.32
N ALA A 169 -0.68 -3.71 -2.29
CA ALA A 169 -1.37 -4.96 -1.99
C ALA A 169 -0.49 -5.86 -1.11
N VAL A 170 0.81 -5.96 -1.40
CA VAL A 170 1.76 -6.64 -0.51
C VAL A 170 1.80 -5.97 0.86
N ARG A 171 1.91 -4.63 0.89
CA ARG A 171 1.97 -3.84 2.12
C ARG A 171 0.80 -4.07 3.07
N LEU A 172 -0.42 -4.16 2.55
CA LEU A 172 -1.65 -4.19 3.34
C LEU A 172 -2.23 -5.58 3.54
N ARG A 173 -2.03 -6.50 2.59
CA ARG A 173 -2.63 -7.83 2.62
C ARG A 173 -1.63 -8.93 2.99
N GLU A 174 -0.34 -8.70 2.75
CA GLU A 174 0.74 -9.63 3.09
C GLU A 174 1.55 -9.13 4.30
N ASN A 175 0.89 -8.43 5.24
CA ASN A 175 1.50 -7.92 6.46
C ASN A 175 1.41 -8.98 7.57
N PRO A 176 2.53 -9.63 7.97
CA PRO A 176 2.49 -10.69 8.97
C PRO A 176 2.08 -10.20 10.37
N LEU A 177 2.12 -8.89 10.63
CA LEU A 177 1.69 -8.32 11.91
C LEU A 177 0.18 -8.11 11.99
N GLN A 178 -0.53 -8.26 10.87
CA GLN A 178 -1.96 -8.03 10.80
C GLN A 178 -2.76 -9.06 11.61
N GLU A 179 -2.29 -10.32 11.69
CA GLU A 179 -2.91 -11.36 12.52
C GLU A 179 -2.95 -10.97 14.00
N PHE A 180 -1.85 -10.41 14.52
CA PHE A 180 -1.77 -9.93 15.90
C PHE A 180 -2.68 -8.74 16.12
N LEU A 181 -2.75 -7.82 15.17
CA LEU A 181 -3.66 -6.69 15.25
C LEU A 181 -5.12 -7.19 15.29
N PHE A 182 -5.45 -8.24 14.54
CA PHE A 182 -6.80 -8.78 14.51
C PHE A 182 -7.25 -9.43 15.81
N ASP A 183 -6.29 -9.90 16.61
CA ASP A 183 -6.53 -10.49 17.93
C ASP A 183 -6.52 -9.46 19.06
N MET A 184 -6.11 -8.20 18.80
CA MET A 184 -6.11 -7.12 19.79
C MET A 184 -7.50 -6.54 20.02
N THR A 185 -7.84 -6.24 21.28
CA THR A 185 -9.01 -5.39 21.56
C THR A 185 -8.71 -3.92 21.30
N ARG A 186 -9.78 -3.12 21.17
CA ARG A 186 -9.67 -1.67 21.01
C ARG A 186 -8.97 -1.01 22.20
N GLU A 187 -9.20 -1.51 23.41
CA GLU A 187 -8.59 -1.03 24.65
C GLU A 187 -7.07 -1.28 24.63
N GLN A 188 -6.63 -2.46 24.19
CA GLN A 188 -5.21 -2.78 24.05
C GLN A 188 -4.51 -1.86 23.05
N PHE A 189 -5.14 -1.63 21.90
CA PHE A 189 -4.61 -0.71 20.89
C PHE A 189 -4.46 0.72 21.44
N ASN A 190 -5.48 1.22 22.15
CA ASN A 190 -5.44 2.55 22.74
C ASN A 190 -4.40 2.67 23.87
N GLU A 191 -4.25 1.63 24.69
CA GLU A 191 -3.24 1.63 25.76
C GLU A 191 -1.83 1.60 25.18
N ALA A 192 -1.60 0.91 24.05
CA ALA A 192 -0.32 0.94 23.33
C ALA A 192 0.08 2.35 22.85
N LEU A 193 -0.90 3.21 22.55
CA LEU A 193 -0.70 4.60 22.13
C LEU A 193 -0.71 5.61 23.28
N LYS A 194 -0.98 5.18 24.51
CA LYS A 194 -1.16 6.09 25.65
C LYS A 194 0.15 6.79 26.01
N GLY A 195 0.05 8.11 26.20
CA GLY A 195 1.21 8.96 26.52
C GLY A 195 2.07 9.33 25.30
N ILE A 196 1.73 8.85 24.10
CA ILE A 196 2.34 9.31 22.86
C ILE A 196 1.70 10.64 22.46
N ASP A 197 2.45 11.73 22.61
CA ASP A 197 2.01 13.06 22.16
C ASP A 197 2.17 13.16 20.66
N ILE A 198 1.08 13.02 19.90
CA ILE A 198 1.08 13.17 18.44
C ILE A 198 0.77 14.63 18.12
N LYS A 199 1.75 15.31 17.55
CA LYS A 199 1.58 16.67 17.04
C LYS A 199 0.67 16.59 15.81
N LYS A 200 -0.61 16.96 15.97
CA LYS A 200 -1.57 17.13 14.87
C LYS A 200 -1.25 18.39 14.05
N GLU A 201 -0.02 18.48 13.57
CA GLU A 201 0.48 19.64 12.84
C GLU A 201 0.18 19.53 11.33
N ARG A 202 -0.34 18.39 10.86
CA ARG A 202 -0.62 18.13 9.44
C ARG A 202 -2.03 17.55 9.31
N ASP A 203 -2.82 18.02 8.33
CA ASP A 203 -4.09 17.40 7.91
C ASP A 203 -3.82 16.07 7.18
N ASN A 204 -2.92 15.24 7.71
CA ASN A 204 -2.51 13.96 7.13
C ASN A 204 -2.39 12.87 8.22
N PRO A 205 -3.41 12.00 8.34
CA PRO A 205 -3.41 10.89 9.28
C PRO A 205 -2.26 9.89 9.12
N ALA A 206 -1.70 9.71 7.92
CA ALA A 206 -0.58 8.79 7.70
C ALA A 206 0.71 9.30 8.36
N ALA A 207 1.00 10.61 8.24
CA ALA A 207 2.14 11.22 8.92
C ALA A 207 2.07 11.05 10.45
N ASP A 208 0.88 11.27 11.02
CA ASP A 208 0.61 11.13 12.45
C ASP A 208 0.85 9.70 12.93
N GLN A 209 0.46 8.71 12.13
CA GLN A 209 0.66 7.29 12.44
C GLN A 209 2.12 6.87 12.37
N ILE A 210 2.88 7.35 11.38
CA ILE A 210 4.32 7.11 11.27
C ILE A 210 5.05 7.73 12.47
N ASP A 211 4.72 8.98 12.83
CA ASP A 211 5.31 9.67 13.98
C ASP A 211 4.98 8.94 15.30
N ALA A 212 3.74 8.46 15.46
CA ALA A 212 3.36 7.64 16.60
C ALA A 212 4.22 6.36 16.69
N ALA A 213 4.39 5.62 15.59
CA ALA A 213 5.21 4.42 15.56
C ALA A 213 6.67 4.72 15.94
N ARG A 214 7.26 5.76 15.35
CA ARG A 214 8.63 6.21 15.68
C ARG A 214 8.77 6.60 17.16
N LYS A 215 7.76 7.23 17.76
CA LYS A 215 7.75 7.59 19.18
C LYS A 215 7.63 6.38 20.10
N ILE A 216 6.79 5.40 19.77
CA ILE A 216 6.69 4.14 20.52
C ILE A 216 8.05 3.45 20.56
N LEU A 217 8.76 3.41 19.43
CA LEU A 217 10.06 2.75 19.31
C LEU A 217 11.21 3.44 20.09
N LYS A 218 10.99 4.67 20.57
CA LYS A 218 11.92 5.34 21.50
C LYS A 218 11.82 4.81 22.94
N ASN A 219 10.78 4.05 23.28
CA ASN A 219 10.67 3.43 24.60
C ASN A 219 11.66 2.26 24.74
N ASP A 220 12.51 2.28 25.76
CA ASP A 220 13.53 1.24 25.98
C ASP A 220 12.93 -0.15 26.26
N ALA A 221 11.77 -0.18 26.93
CA ALA A 221 11.03 -1.40 27.26
C ALA A 221 9.69 -1.46 26.52
N LEU A 222 9.73 -1.97 25.28
CA LEU A 222 8.52 -2.20 24.49
C LEU A 222 7.67 -3.32 25.09
N THR A 223 6.38 -3.05 25.30
CA THR A 223 5.40 -4.12 25.53
C THR A 223 5.11 -4.86 24.21
N LYS A 224 4.53 -6.06 24.29
CA LYS A 224 4.08 -6.82 23.11
C LYS A 224 3.13 -5.98 22.24
N ASP A 225 2.12 -5.36 22.85
CA ASP A 225 1.12 -4.55 22.15
C ASP A 225 1.75 -3.32 21.47
N GLN A 226 2.68 -2.64 22.15
CA GLN A 226 3.44 -1.53 21.57
C GLN A 226 4.29 -1.96 20.37
N ALA A 227 4.97 -3.11 20.47
CA ALA A 227 5.78 -3.66 19.40
C ALA A 227 4.93 -4.05 18.17
N VAL A 228 3.78 -4.70 18.39
CA VAL A 228 2.82 -5.03 17.32
C VAL A 228 2.32 -3.78 16.64
N VAL A 229 1.85 -2.78 17.40
CA VAL A 229 1.30 -1.53 16.84
C VAL A 229 2.36 -0.76 16.06
N ALA A 230 3.56 -0.54 16.63
CA ALA A 230 4.62 0.19 15.94
C ALA A 230 5.07 -0.52 14.66
N GLY A 231 5.30 -1.84 14.72
CA GLY A 231 5.67 -2.62 13.55
C GLY A 231 4.59 -2.61 12.48
N PHE A 232 3.31 -2.75 12.87
CA PHE A 232 2.18 -2.74 11.95
C PHE A 232 2.08 -1.39 11.24
N LEU A 233 2.19 -0.27 11.96
CA LEU A 233 2.10 1.07 11.38
C LEU A 233 3.25 1.35 10.41
N LEU A 234 4.51 1.05 10.79
CA LEU A 234 5.66 1.22 9.88
C LEU A 234 5.51 0.35 8.62
N ARG A 235 5.11 -0.92 8.78
CA ARG A 235 4.87 -1.82 7.65
C ARG A 235 3.77 -1.29 6.74
N THR A 236 2.66 -0.82 7.30
CA THR A 236 1.46 -0.37 6.57
C THR A 236 1.66 0.94 5.82
N HIS A 237 2.63 1.75 6.23
CA HIS A 237 3.02 2.99 5.54
C HIS A 237 4.27 2.85 4.66
N GLY A 238 4.85 1.65 4.60
CA GLY A 238 6.03 1.37 3.79
C GLY A 238 7.29 2.06 4.31
N GLU A 239 7.37 2.32 5.61
CA GLU A 239 8.58 2.81 6.29
C GLU A 239 9.53 1.61 6.54
N LEU A 240 10.01 1.03 5.45
CA LEU A 240 10.71 -0.26 5.44
C LEU A 240 12.04 -0.21 6.18
N THR A 241 12.84 0.84 5.97
CA THR A 241 14.13 1.02 6.66
C THR A 241 13.94 1.14 8.17
N ASP A 242 13.02 2.00 8.62
CA ASP A 242 12.68 2.14 10.05
C ASP A 242 12.23 0.81 10.67
N LEU A 243 11.41 0.05 9.94
CA LEU A 243 10.94 -1.26 10.38
C LEU A 243 12.09 -2.25 10.50
N GLU A 244 12.98 -2.32 9.51
CA GLU A 244 14.15 -3.22 9.50
C GLU A 244 15.11 -2.90 10.64
N GLU A 245 15.41 -1.62 10.88
CA GLU A 245 16.26 -1.18 12.00
C GLU A 245 15.65 -1.50 13.36
N ALA A 246 14.33 -1.31 13.51
CA ALA A 246 13.63 -1.59 14.75
C ALA A 246 13.30 -3.08 14.95
N TRP A 247 13.37 -3.90 13.90
CA TRP A 247 12.86 -5.28 13.89
C TRP A 247 13.42 -6.14 15.02
N PRO A 248 14.73 -6.14 15.34
CA PRO A 248 15.27 -6.97 16.42
C PRO A 248 14.63 -6.68 17.79
N ARG A 249 14.26 -5.42 18.05
CA ARG A 249 13.57 -5.01 19.29
C ARG A 249 12.10 -5.37 19.24
N ILE A 250 11.45 -5.16 18.10
CA ILE A 250 10.04 -5.49 17.87
C ILE A 250 9.81 -6.99 18.06
N VAL A 251 10.54 -7.84 17.34
CA VAL A 251 10.33 -9.30 17.38
C VAL A 251 10.62 -9.89 18.75
N LYS A 252 11.64 -9.37 19.45
CA LYS A 252 11.96 -9.75 20.83
C LYS A 252 10.81 -9.45 21.80
N ALA A 253 10.18 -8.27 21.67
CA ALA A 253 9.04 -7.89 22.51
C ALA A 253 7.76 -8.67 22.17
N ILE A 254 7.59 -9.06 20.90
CA ILE A 254 6.47 -9.92 20.47
C ILE A 254 6.65 -11.36 21.00
N GLY A 255 7.89 -11.85 21.03
CA GLY A 255 8.24 -13.20 21.46
C GLY A 255 8.09 -14.28 20.37
N GLU A 256 7.90 -13.89 19.11
CA GLU A 256 7.61 -14.78 17.98
C GLU A 256 8.71 -14.67 16.90
N GLU A 257 9.90 -15.21 17.17
CA GLU A 257 11.09 -15.07 16.30
C GLU A 257 10.85 -15.53 14.85
N HIS A 258 9.96 -16.51 14.67
CA HIS A 258 9.57 -17.07 13.38
C HIS A 258 8.98 -16.02 12.41
N LEU A 259 8.44 -14.91 12.94
CA LEU A 259 7.91 -13.79 12.15
C LEU A 259 8.97 -13.10 11.32
N THR A 260 10.25 -13.15 11.74
CA THR A 260 11.35 -12.48 11.03
C THR A 260 11.40 -12.88 9.57
N SER A 261 11.32 -14.18 9.29
CA SER A 261 11.35 -14.70 7.93
C SER A 261 10.14 -14.26 7.10
N LYS A 262 8.94 -14.19 7.72
CA LYS A 262 7.71 -13.74 7.06
C LYS A 262 7.78 -12.25 6.71
N VAL A 263 8.23 -11.42 7.65
CA VAL A 263 8.33 -9.97 7.45
C VAL A 263 9.39 -9.65 6.40
N GLN A 264 10.57 -10.27 6.46
CA GLN A 264 11.61 -10.08 5.46
C GLN A 264 11.17 -10.50 4.06
N LYS A 265 10.44 -11.61 3.92
CA LYS A 265 9.84 -12.04 2.64
C LYS A 265 8.83 -11.02 2.12
N SER A 266 7.96 -10.50 2.99
CA SER A 266 6.98 -9.46 2.63
C SER A 266 7.65 -8.15 2.19
N ILE A 267 8.70 -7.71 2.89
CA ILE A 267 9.49 -6.52 2.53
C ILE A 267 10.20 -6.73 1.18
N ALA A 268 10.85 -7.87 0.98
CA ALA A 268 11.52 -8.21 -0.27
C ALA A 268 10.53 -8.22 -1.45
N LEU A 269 9.34 -8.78 -1.25
CA LEU A 269 8.29 -8.81 -2.26
C LEU A 269 7.80 -7.39 -2.60
N GLU A 270 7.56 -6.52 -1.61
CA GLU A 270 7.20 -5.12 -1.87
C GLU A 270 8.29 -4.41 -2.67
N ARG A 271 9.57 -4.60 -2.33
CA ARG A 271 10.70 -3.99 -3.04
C ARG A 271 10.78 -4.42 -4.51
N VAL A 272 10.43 -5.66 -4.85
CA VAL A 272 10.33 -6.10 -6.26
C VAL A 272 9.34 -5.22 -7.03
N TYR A 273 8.17 -4.95 -6.45
CA TYR A 273 7.14 -4.14 -7.10
C TYR A 273 7.46 -2.64 -7.09
N LEU A 274 8.09 -2.13 -6.03
CA LEU A 274 8.61 -0.77 -6.01
C LEU A 274 9.67 -0.55 -7.11
N GLY A 275 10.56 -1.53 -7.36
CA GLY A 275 11.52 -1.48 -8.45
C GLY A 275 10.85 -1.45 -9.83
N LYS A 276 9.81 -2.26 -10.05
CA LYS A 276 9.00 -2.23 -11.27
C LYS A 276 8.29 -0.88 -11.46
N ALA A 277 7.74 -0.31 -10.39
CA ALA A 277 7.08 0.99 -10.41
C ALA A 277 8.09 2.12 -10.70
N LEU A 278 9.27 2.07 -10.08
CA LEU A 278 10.37 3.01 -10.32
C LEU A 278 10.79 3.01 -11.79
N ALA A 279 11.01 1.84 -12.40
CA ALA A 279 11.35 1.75 -13.82
C ALA A 279 10.30 2.42 -14.72
N CYS A 280 9.01 2.28 -14.38
CA CYS A 280 7.94 2.97 -15.11
C CYS A 280 7.97 4.49 -14.90
N VAL A 281 8.27 4.97 -13.68
CA VAL A 281 8.44 6.41 -13.41
C VAL A 281 9.64 6.98 -14.17
N GLU A 282 10.74 6.24 -14.27
CA GLU A 282 11.91 6.66 -15.05
C GLU A 282 11.60 6.78 -16.54
N GLU A 283 10.79 5.87 -17.08
CA GLU A 283 10.28 5.96 -18.45
C GLU A 283 9.34 7.18 -18.63
N LEU A 284 8.42 7.40 -17.68
CA LEU A 284 7.52 8.56 -17.69
C LEU A 284 8.26 9.90 -17.59
N LEU A 285 9.44 9.94 -16.98
CA LEU A 285 10.26 11.16 -16.92
C LEU A 285 10.87 11.52 -18.29
N LEU A 286 10.98 10.57 -19.23
CA LEU A 286 11.44 10.83 -20.61
C LEU A 286 10.36 11.51 -21.45
N ASP A 287 9.09 11.15 -21.22
CA ASP A 287 7.92 11.72 -21.89
C ASP A 287 6.75 11.84 -20.89
N PRO A 288 6.71 12.91 -20.08
CA PRO A 288 5.70 13.08 -19.03
C PRO A 288 4.27 13.20 -19.60
N PRO A 289 3.27 12.53 -19.01
CA PRO A 289 1.87 12.76 -19.38
C PRO A 289 1.48 14.23 -19.20
N GLU A 290 0.70 14.78 -20.14
CA GLU A 290 0.33 16.21 -20.16
C GLU A 290 -0.29 16.70 -18.84
N GLN A 291 -1.03 15.85 -18.12
CA GLN A 291 -1.68 16.21 -16.86
C GLN A 291 -0.81 15.97 -15.60
N VAL A 292 0.43 15.48 -15.76
CA VAL A 292 1.32 15.14 -14.64
C VAL A 292 2.55 16.05 -14.68
N GLN A 293 2.68 16.90 -13.67
CA GLN A 293 3.84 17.78 -13.53
C GLN A 293 5.12 16.94 -13.31
N PRO A 294 6.24 17.22 -14.01
CA PRO A 294 7.48 16.47 -13.86
C PRO A 294 8.04 16.45 -12.42
N GLY A 295 7.82 17.52 -11.65
CA GLY A 295 8.20 17.56 -10.23
C GLY A 295 7.55 16.44 -9.42
N VAL A 296 6.30 16.09 -9.75
CA VAL A 296 5.55 15.00 -9.12
C VAL A 296 6.18 13.65 -9.41
N LEU A 297 6.63 13.41 -10.65
CA LEU A 297 7.33 12.19 -11.03
C LEU A 297 8.69 12.08 -10.33
N HIS A 298 9.42 13.19 -10.19
CA HIS A 298 10.66 13.23 -9.41
C HIS A 298 10.43 12.96 -7.93
N TYR A 299 9.33 13.46 -7.35
CA TYR A 299 8.95 13.14 -5.98
C TYR A 299 8.69 11.63 -5.81
N LEU A 300 7.89 11.03 -6.69
CA LEU A 300 7.63 9.58 -6.68
C LEU A 300 8.90 8.76 -6.82
N LYS A 301 9.80 9.17 -7.72
CA LYS A 301 11.13 8.57 -7.85
C LYS A 301 11.92 8.62 -6.54
N GLY A 302 11.89 9.75 -5.84
CA GLY A 302 12.51 9.89 -4.52
C GLY A 302 11.93 8.96 -3.46
N GLU A 303 10.59 8.85 -3.41
CA GLU A 303 9.89 7.96 -2.49
C GLU A 303 10.23 6.48 -2.75
N PHE A 304 10.31 6.07 -4.01
CA PHE A 304 10.69 4.70 -4.35
C PHE A 304 12.14 4.39 -4.01
N HIS A 305 13.08 5.27 -4.35
CA HIS A 305 14.47 5.09 -3.93
C HIS A 305 14.62 5.03 -2.41
N ARG A 306 13.90 5.89 -1.67
CA ARG A 306 13.91 5.85 -0.19
C ARG A 306 13.50 4.48 0.35
N ARG A 307 12.40 3.92 -0.15
CA ARG A 307 11.88 2.61 0.29
C ARG A 307 12.70 1.42 -0.21
N LEU A 308 13.38 1.59 -1.33
CA LEU A 308 14.40 0.66 -1.82
C LEU A 308 15.73 0.78 -1.06
N ASN A 309 15.80 1.61 -0.01
CA ASN A 309 16.99 1.86 0.79
C ASN A 309 18.16 2.45 -0.03
N GLN A 310 17.85 3.36 -0.95
CA GLN A 310 18.76 4.08 -1.84
C GLN A 310 18.73 5.58 -1.50
N PRO A 311 19.29 5.99 -0.34
CA PRO A 311 19.11 7.34 0.19
C PRO A 311 19.79 8.42 -0.65
N ALA A 312 20.87 8.12 -1.39
CA ALA A 312 21.57 9.10 -2.22
C ALA A 312 20.70 9.49 -3.42
N GLU A 313 20.19 8.49 -4.14
CA GLU A 313 19.30 8.62 -5.27
C GLU A 313 17.97 9.27 -4.86
N ALA A 314 17.46 8.91 -3.67
CA ALA A 314 16.27 9.55 -3.11
C ALA A 314 16.47 11.05 -2.90
N ARG A 315 17.58 11.47 -2.29
CA ARG A 315 17.90 12.91 -2.08
C ARG A 315 18.00 13.67 -3.40
N GLU A 316 18.68 13.09 -4.39
CA GLU A 316 18.82 13.72 -5.71
C GLU A 316 17.45 13.90 -6.38
N ALA A 317 16.59 12.88 -6.31
CA ALA A 317 15.26 12.94 -6.89
C ALA A 317 14.36 13.96 -6.17
N TYR A 318 14.40 14.05 -4.84
CA TYR A 318 13.67 15.08 -4.10
C TYR A 318 14.17 16.50 -4.40
N ALA A 319 15.47 16.69 -4.57
CA ALA A 319 16.02 17.99 -4.97
C ALA A 319 15.45 18.42 -6.35
N LYS A 320 15.46 17.50 -7.32
CA LYS A 320 14.85 17.72 -8.65
C LYS A 320 13.34 17.97 -8.56
N ALA A 321 12.64 17.30 -7.64
CA ALA A 321 11.22 17.53 -7.42
C ALA A 321 10.94 18.97 -6.97
N LEU A 322 11.78 19.51 -6.08
CA LEU A 322 11.66 20.87 -5.53
C LEU A 322 12.06 21.98 -6.51
N GLU A 323 12.86 21.66 -7.52
CA GLU A 323 13.17 22.56 -8.64
C GLU A 323 11.98 22.71 -9.61
N GLY A 324 11.08 21.72 -9.65
CA GLY A 324 9.92 21.67 -10.53
C GLY A 324 8.63 22.25 -9.95
N GLU A 325 7.59 22.31 -10.78
CA GLU A 325 6.24 22.58 -10.29
C GLU A 325 5.71 21.37 -9.51
N LEU A 326 5.25 21.64 -8.30
CA LEU A 326 4.57 20.71 -7.42
C LEU A 326 3.22 21.28 -7.00
N PRO A 327 2.19 20.43 -6.79
CA PRO A 327 0.99 20.86 -6.09
C PRO A 327 1.33 21.38 -4.69
N ASP A 328 0.61 22.40 -4.20
CA ASP A 328 0.93 23.05 -2.92
C ASP A 328 0.92 22.08 -1.74
N TRP A 329 0.00 21.12 -1.75
CA TRP A 329 -0.10 20.08 -0.71
C TRP A 329 1.12 19.13 -0.69
N LEU A 330 1.84 18.99 -1.82
CA LEU A 330 3.02 18.14 -1.94
C LEU A 330 4.33 18.89 -1.63
N LYS A 331 4.36 20.22 -1.84
CA LYS A 331 5.56 21.05 -1.61
C LYS A 331 6.10 20.91 -0.19
N ASP A 332 5.23 20.98 0.81
CA ASP A 332 5.65 20.91 2.21
C ASP A 332 6.17 19.52 2.59
N TRP A 333 5.63 18.48 1.97
CA TRP A 333 6.11 17.12 2.11
C TRP A 333 7.48 16.93 1.48
N ALA A 334 7.62 17.34 0.21
CA ALA A 334 8.87 17.24 -0.53
C ALA A 334 10.03 17.98 0.17
N LYS A 335 9.77 19.13 0.80
CA LYS A 335 10.79 19.88 1.56
C LYS A 335 11.32 19.13 2.77
N GLY A 336 10.49 18.34 3.45
CA GLY A 336 10.89 17.59 4.64
C GLY A 336 11.71 16.34 4.34
N GLN A 337 11.62 15.77 3.13
CA GLN A 337 12.26 14.47 2.83
C GLN A 337 13.80 14.52 2.80
N PRO A 338 14.46 15.52 2.15
CA PRO A 338 15.92 15.62 2.17
C PRO A 338 16.50 15.74 3.58
N GLU A 339 15.82 16.47 4.46
CA GLU A 339 16.25 16.64 5.86
C GLU A 339 16.15 15.34 6.64
N LEU A 340 15.05 14.58 6.48
CA LEU A 340 14.91 13.24 7.08
C LEU A 340 16.03 12.29 6.65
N LEU A 341 16.47 12.38 5.39
CA LEU A 341 17.57 11.57 4.86
C LEU A 341 18.97 12.08 5.26
N SER A 342 19.10 13.30 5.79
CA SER A 342 20.37 13.88 6.24
C SER A 342 20.80 13.39 7.64
N VAL A 343 19.87 12.81 8.41
CA VAL A 343 20.12 12.28 9.76
C VAL A 343 20.74 10.87 9.72
N VAL A 344 20.71 10.19 8.57
CA VAL A 344 21.37 8.91 8.36
C VAL A 344 22.88 9.15 8.26
N LYS A 345 23.61 8.88 9.34
CA LYS A 345 25.08 8.91 9.34
C LYS A 345 25.58 7.98 8.22
N PRO A 346 26.54 8.41 7.38
CA PRO A 346 27.18 7.48 6.47
C PRO A 346 27.76 6.33 7.30
N GLY A 347 27.42 5.10 6.92
CA GLY A 347 28.05 3.91 7.48
C GLY A 347 29.58 4.00 7.34
N PRO A 348 30.33 3.31 8.21
CA PRO A 348 31.78 3.33 8.09
C PRO A 348 32.18 2.82 6.70
N PRO A 349 33.19 3.44 6.06
CA PRO A 349 33.72 2.94 4.80
C PRO A 349 34.24 1.51 5.00
N GLU A 350 33.97 0.66 4.02
CA GLU A 350 34.30 -0.78 3.98
C GLU A 350 35.76 -1.10 4.35
#